data_AF-A0A2P6RWL7-F1
#
_entry.id   AF-A0A2P6RWL7-F1
#
_cell.length_a   1.000
_cell.length_b   1.000
_cell.length_c   1.000
_cell.angle_alpha   90.00
_cell.angle_beta   90.00
_cell.angle_gamma   90.00
#
_symmetry.space_group_name_H-M   'P 1'
#
loop_
_entity.id
_entity.type
_entity.pdbx_description
1 polymer ?
#
loop_
_entity_poly.entity_id
_entity_poly.type
_entity_poly.pdbx_seq_one_letter_code
_entity_poly.pdbx_strand_id
1 'polypeptide(L)' 'MNMDFIDISLIEGFNVPMDFSPTFNGCTRDIRCTEDINGQCPAQLKAPGGCNNPCTVFKTDKYSCNSGNCGPTEYSRFF' A
#
# COMPACT_ATOMS: atom_id res chain seq x y z
N MET A 1 -5.73 25.83 13.07
CA MET A 1 -5.83 24.38 12.77
C MET A 1 -4.51 23.96 12.16
N ASN A 2 -3.68 23.25 12.92
CA ASN A 2 -2.49 22.60 12.39
C ASN A 2 -2.66 21.12 12.70
N MET A 3 -3.05 20.35 11.70
CA MET A 3 -3.30 18.91 11.82
C MET A 3 -2.30 18.20 10.93
N ASP A 4 -1.65 17.20 11.47
CA ASP A 4 -0.79 16.30 10.71
C ASP A 4 -1.66 15.20 10.09
N PHE A 5 -1.42 14.90 8.82
CA PHE A 5 -2.08 13.80 8.10
C PHE A 5 -1.02 12.75 7.79
N ILE A 6 -1.25 11.53 8.24
CA ILE A 6 -0.35 10.41 8.06
C ILE A 6 -1.09 9.21 7.47
N ASP A 7 -0.39 8.46 6.63
CA ASP A 7 -0.87 7.23 6.02
C ASP A 7 0.31 6.26 5.79
N ILE A 8 -0.02 4.97 5.68
CA ILE A 8 0.86 3.96 5.08
C ILE A 8 0.24 3.62 3.73
N SER A 9 1.01 3.79 2.66
CA SER A 9 0.57 3.54 1.29
C SER A 9 1.30 2.35 0.68
N LEU A 10 0.54 1.48 0.01
CA LEU A 10 1.04 0.32 -0.74
C LEU A 10 0.96 0.55 -2.26
N ILE A 11 0.82 1.80 -2.68
CA ILE A 11 0.72 2.17 -4.11
C ILE A 11 2.01 1.88 -4.88
N GLU A 12 3.14 1.81 -4.19
CA GLU A 12 4.45 1.41 -4.76
C GLU A 12 4.81 -0.05 -4.47
N GLY A 13 3.99 -0.76 -3.71
CA GLY A 13 4.21 -2.14 -3.28
C GLY A 13 4.56 -2.25 -1.80
N PHE A 14 5.07 -3.42 -1.41
CA PHE A 14 5.42 -3.78 -0.05
C PHE A 14 6.72 -4.57 -0.02
N ASN A 15 7.52 -4.40 1.02
CA ASN A 15 8.74 -5.20 1.25
C ASN A 15 8.95 -5.56 2.72
N VAL A 16 8.65 -4.64 3.66
CA VAL A 16 8.84 -4.84 5.10
C VAL A 16 7.58 -4.36 5.86
N PRO A 17 7.11 -5.13 6.86
CA PRO A 17 6.07 -4.70 7.79
C PRO A 17 6.35 -3.32 8.40
N MET A 18 5.32 -2.49 8.52
CA MET A 18 5.45 -1.14 9.05
C MET A 18 4.35 -0.83 10.07
N ASP A 19 4.76 -0.18 11.16
CA ASP A 19 3.90 0.46 12.14
C ASP A 19 4.24 1.95 12.14
N PHE A 20 3.25 2.78 11.84
CA PHE A 20 3.34 4.23 11.94
C PHE A 20 2.29 4.74 12.93
N SER A 21 2.67 4.70 14.20
CA SER A 21 1.82 5.14 15.31
C SER A 21 2.40 6.36 16.01
N PRO A 22 1.55 7.33 16.41
CA PRO A 22 1.98 8.50 17.17
C PRO A 22 2.46 8.09 18.57
N THR A 23 3.56 8.69 19.03
CA THR A 23 4.11 8.44 20.38
C THR A 23 3.73 9.51 21.41
N PHE A 24 3.13 10.61 20.97
CA PHE A 24 2.77 11.77 21.79
C PHE A 24 1.55 12.52 21.20
N ASN A 25 1.04 13.54 21.89
CA ASN A 25 -0.03 14.45 21.45
C ASN A 25 -1.47 13.90 21.40
N GLY A 26 -1.77 12.75 22.01
CA GLY A 26 -3.15 12.28 22.19
C GLY A 26 -3.88 11.83 20.92
N CYS A 27 -3.19 11.78 19.78
CA CYS A 27 -3.66 10.99 18.65
C CYS A 27 -3.49 9.51 19.01
N THR A 28 -4.58 8.74 19.00
CA THR A 28 -4.59 7.31 19.39
C THR A 28 -4.81 6.39 18.19
N ARG A 29 -4.76 6.94 16.97
CA ARG A 29 -4.98 6.17 15.76
C ARG A 29 -3.65 5.64 15.26
N ASP A 30 -3.45 4.35 15.50
CA ASP A 30 -2.33 3.59 14.97
C ASP A 30 -2.60 3.21 13.50
N ILE A 31 -1.56 3.25 12.67
CA ILE A 31 -1.62 2.79 11.28
C ILE A 31 -0.57 1.68 11.13
N ARG A 32 -1.03 0.47 10.82
CA ARG A 32 -0.16 -0.71 10.74
C ARG A 32 -0.43 -1.49 9.46
N CYS A 33 0.65 -1.94 8.83
CA CYS A 33 0.63 -2.88 7.72
C CYS A 33 1.63 -3.99 8.07
N THR A 34 1.15 -5.05 8.72
CA THR A 34 1.99 -6.07 9.35
C THR A 34 1.69 -7.50 8.92
N GLU A 35 0.75 -7.68 7.99
CA GLU A 35 0.42 -8.99 7.44
C GLU A 35 1.56 -9.56 6.57
N ASP A 36 1.55 -10.88 6.35
CA ASP A 36 2.51 -11.56 5.47
C ASP A 36 2.19 -11.34 3.98
N ILE A 37 2.32 -10.09 3.54
CA ILE A 37 2.08 -9.69 2.15
C ILE A 37 3.10 -10.33 1.21
N ASN A 38 4.35 -10.49 1.64
CA ASN A 38 5.40 -11.11 0.83
C ASN A 38 5.13 -12.60 0.57
N GLY A 39 4.71 -13.35 1.60
CA GLY A 39 4.37 -14.77 1.48
C GLY A 39 3.10 -15.01 0.68
N GLN A 40 2.11 -14.14 0.83
CA GLN A 40 0.81 -14.23 0.13
C GLN A 40 0.78 -13.52 -1.22
N CYS A 41 1.87 -12.86 -1.62
CA CYS A 41 1.92 -12.05 -2.82
C CYS A 41 1.49 -12.85 -4.07
N PRO A 42 0.52 -12.35 -4.87
CA PRO A 42 0.14 -12.96 -6.13
C PRO A 42 1.35 -13.15 -7.04
N ALA A 43 1.41 -14.29 -7.75
CA ALA A 43 2.58 -14.65 -8.55
C ALA A 43 2.98 -13.57 -9.57
N GLN A 44 1.99 -12.85 -10.12
CA GLN A 44 2.18 -11.76 -11.09
C GLN A 44 2.81 -10.50 -10.48
N LEU A 45 2.76 -10.34 -9.16
CA LEU A 45 3.24 -9.17 -8.43
C LEU A 45 4.53 -9.43 -7.66
N LYS A 46 4.98 -10.69 -7.57
CA LYS A 46 6.18 -11.06 -6.80
C LYS A 46 7.43 -10.35 -7.33
N ALA A 47 8.22 -9.83 -6.40
CA ALA A 47 9.54 -9.26 -6.64
C ALA A 47 10.57 -9.86 -5.68
N PRO A 48 11.87 -9.79 -5.98
CA PRO A 48 12.91 -10.16 -5.02
C PRO A 48 12.77 -9.34 -3.73
N GLY A 49 12.40 -10.01 -2.63
CA GLY A 49 12.25 -9.38 -1.31
C GLY A 49 11.00 -8.51 -1.13
N GLY A 50 10.00 -8.62 -2.01
CA GLY A 50 8.80 -7.78 -1.93
C GLY A 50 7.63 -8.22 -2.81
N CYS A 51 6.58 -7.41 -2.78
CA CYS A 51 5.38 -7.52 -3.60
C CYS A 51 5.10 -6.18 -4.29
N ASN A 52 5.19 -6.13 -5.61
CA ASN A 52 4.96 -4.91 -6.38
C ASN A 52 3.48 -4.55 -6.42
N ASN A 53 3.18 -3.25 -6.52
CA ASN A 53 1.85 -2.80 -6.89
C ASN A 53 1.56 -3.12 -8.38
N PRO A 54 0.30 -3.42 -8.76
CA PRO A 54 -0.08 -3.63 -10.17
C PRO A 54 0.23 -2.42 -11.08
N CYS A 55 0.26 -1.19 -10.56
CA CYS A 55 0.70 -0.01 -11.29
C CYS A 55 2.14 -0.18 -11.82
N THR A 56 3.05 -0.61 -10.94
CA THR A 56 4.47 -0.83 -11.25
C THR A 56 4.68 -1.92 -12.29
N VAL A 57 3.89 -3.01 -12.21
CA VAL A 57 4.01 -4.18 -13.09
C VAL A 57 3.36 -3.95 -14.45
N PHE A 58 2.10 -3.51 -14.46
CA PHE A 58 1.28 -3.48 -15.67
C PHE A 58 1.28 -2.13 -16.38
N LYS A 59 1.53 -1.02 -15.66
CA LYS A 59 1.61 0.34 -16.21
C LYS A 59 0.41 0.75 -17.08
N THR A 60 -0.78 0.31 -16.69
CA THR A 60 -2.04 0.68 -17.37
C THR A 60 -2.83 1.65 -16.51
N ASP A 61 -3.63 2.52 -17.14
CA ASP A 61 -4.46 3.49 -16.41
C ASP A 61 -5.45 2.83 -15.43
N LYS A 62 -5.85 1.58 -15.70
CA LYS A 62 -6.66 0.77 -14.79
C LYS A 62 -6.01 0.63 -13.40
N TYR A 63 -4.68 0.56 -13.34
CA TYR A 63 -3.91 0.38 -12.09
C TYR A 63 -3.16 1.65 -11.66
N SER A 64 -2.82 2.53 -12.60
CA SER A 64 -2.03 3.74 -12.34
C SER A 64 -2.87 4.99 -12.09
N CYS A 65 -4.18 4.96 -12.35
CA CYS A 65 -5.10 6.07 -12.07
C CYS A 65 -4.74 7.41 -12.72
N ASN A 66 -3.90 7.44 -13.78
CA ASN A 66 -3.40 8.70 -14.37
C ASN A 66 -4.52 9.59 -14.93
N SER A 67 -5.59 8.98 -15.44
CA SER A 67 -6.76 9.67 -15.97
C SER A 67 -7.74 10.16 -14.90
N GLY A 68 -7.45 9.91 -13.61
CA GLY A 68 -8.27 10.30 -12.47
C GLY A 68 -9.51 9.44 -12.23
N ASN A 69 -9.89 8.57 -13.18
CA ASN A 69 -11.01 7.64 -13.02
C ASN A 69 -10.48 6.21 -12.81
N CYS A 70 -10.42 5.79 -11.55
CA CYS A 70 -10.03 4.43 -11.20
C CYS A 70 -10.81 3.93 -9.98
N GLY A 71 -10.84 2.61 -9.83
CA GLY A 71 -11.53 1.93 -8.74
C GLY A 71 -10.76 0.70 -8.29
N PRO A 72 -11.24 0.02 -7.25
CA PRO A 72 -10.57 -1.16 -6.72
C PRO A 72 -10.50 -2.26 -7.76
N THR A 73 -9.32 -2.86 -7.87
CA THR A 73 -9.03 -4.04 -8.71
C THR A 73 -8.83 -5.26 -7.81
N GLU A 74 -8.78 -6.46 -8.40
CA GLU A 74 -8.47 -7.67 -7.62
C GLU A 74 -7.10 -7.55 -6.93
N TYR A 75 -6.11 -6.97 -7.60
CA TYR A 75 -4.79 -6.74 -7.02
C TYR A 75 -4.76 -5.67 -5.93
N SER A 76 -5.53 -4.58 -6.08
CA SER A 76 -5.58 -3.54 -5.05
C SER A 76 -6.45 -3.91 -3.84
N ARG A 77 -7.25 -4.99 -3.93
CA ARG A 77 -8.00 -5.55 -2.78
C ARG A 77 -7.21 -6.62 -2.03
N PHE A 78 -6.14 -7.12 -2.62
CA PHE A 78 -5.22 -8.04 -1.96
C PHE A 78 -4.40 -7.32 -0.89
N PHE A 79 -3.93 -6.12 -1.22
CA PHE A 79 -3.35 -5.16 -0.28
C PHE A 79 -4.43 -4.55 0.60
#